data_AF-A0A957VM26-F1
#
_entry.id   AF-A0A957VM26-F1
#
_cell.length_a   1.000
_cell.length_b   1.000
_cell.length_c   1.000
_cell.angle_alpha   90.00
_cell.angle_beta   90.00
_cell.angle_gamma   90.00
#
_symmetry.space_group_name_H-M   'P 1'
#
loop_
_entity.id
_entity.type
_entity.pdbx_description
1 polymer ?
#
loop_
_entity_poly.entity_id
_entity_poly.type
_entity_poly.pdbx_seq_one_letter_code
_entity_poly.pdbx_strand_id
1 'polypeptide(L)'
;LTNAGTWFIGKLQAERDKERVLSGLKGAIAEAGKSEKTDFSTLISKLGSRVFLLHNVHADGPVVMHTRWAQSYLRGPLTRPQVRDLMAPRLAAAAEAAATAAAQSTPAAPTAEITPVPATEAAPAESAAPASTAPIGYLDVQPALDPAVEQVFLPVDVDEDAAVNALRAQGATIGKLVSVQLLYEPTVYAAASVNFFDRKRNITQQTDRFMLASAPDRGGVDWERADALDLTVRELDDRPAAVDAGQGPYFAPVPEELNDARKLKAVAGDLSDWLYYNSTFALTVHTELDEYWHPNESERDFKARLQQTARERRDADVDKLSAKFERDIEKLQDKLAKAERSLAEDKAKWENRRLEEFVSAGESVMGYFLGRSSRRALSSAMSKRRMTSQAQMSIQESEAAIAKLREDIAAMEEDLKTQTEEITVHYAQLMDELSTEELKPRRTDVNVQLVALAWAPYWQIRFDDGLRERDGSVPAYRVASAAA
;
A
#
# COMPACT_ATOMS: atom_id res chain seq x y z
N LEU A 1 -30.23 2.31 -9.48
CA LEU A 1 -30.65 3.23 -8.40
C LEU A 1 -32.13 3.10 -8.04
N THR A 2 -33.01 2.76 -8.98
CA THR A 2 -34.47 2.71 -8.77
C THR A 2 -34.97 1.74 -7.70
N ASN A 3 -34.24 0.65 -7.38
CA ASN A 3 -34.66 -0.34 -6.37
C ASN A 3 -34.12 -0.07 -4.95
N ALA A 4 -33.56 1.12 -4.66
CA ALA A 4 -33.10 1.44 -3.32
C ALA A 4 -34.25 2.02 -2.48
N GLY A 5 -34.63 1.36 -1.40
CA GLY A 5 -35.68 1.86 -0.47
C GLY A 5 -35.21 2.99 0.45
N THR A 6 -33.90 3.11 0.67
CA THR A 6 -33.30 4.15 1.54
C THR A 6 -32.12 4.81 0.83
N TRP A 7 -32.09 6.14 0.85
CA TRP A 7 -31.11 6.97 0.15
C TRP A 7 -30.49 7.96 1.13
N PHE A 8 -29.16 8.06 1.12
CA PHE A 8 -28.40 9.07 1.85
C PHE A 8 -27.68 9.95 0.83
N ILE A 9 -28.22 11.15 0.58
CA ILE A 9 -27.75 12.04 -0.48
C ILE A 9 -26.97 13.18 0.15
N GLY A 10 -25.65 13.22 -0.09
CA GLY A 10 -24.81 14.33 0.34
C GLY A 10 -24.92 15.55 -0.58
N LYS A 11 -24.07 16.56 -0.34
CA LYS A 11 -23.95 17.71 -1.24
C LYS A 11 -23.40 17.28 -2.60
N LEU A 12 -24.17 17.50 -3.67
CA LEU A 12 -23.75 17.27 -5.06
C LEU A 12 -23.31 18.61 -5.68
N GLN A 13 -22.10 18.66 -6.24
CA GLN A 13 -21.56 19.88 -6.86
C GLN A 13 -21.75 19.91 -8.38
N ALA A 14 -21.77 18.76 -9.04
CA ALA A 14 -21.97 18.65 -10.48
C ALA A 14 -23.46 18.53 -10.83
N GLU A 15 -23.94 19.36 -11.76
CA GLU A 15 -25.36 19.41 -12.14
C GLU A 15 -25.83 18.09 -12.79
N ARG A 16 -24.95 17.42 -13.54
CA ARG A 16 -25.24 16.12 -14.19
C ARG A 16 -25.47 15.00 -13.17
N ASP A 17 -24.72 14.98 -12.08
CA ASP A 17 -24.90 13.98 -11.01
C ASP A 17 -26.18 14.25 -10.23
N LYS A 18 -26.49 15.53 -9.99
CA LYS A 18 -27.75 15.95 -9.38
C LYS A 18 -28.95 15.51 -10.23
N GLU A 19 -28.92 15.70 -11.55
CA GLU A 19 -29.99 15.23 -12.45
C GLU A 19 -30.13 13.70 -12.46
N ARG A 20 -29.02 12.96 -12.40
CA ARG A 20 -29.03 11.50 -12.35
C ARG A 20 -29.61 10.97 -11.03
N VAL A 21 -29.30 11.61 -9.91
CA VAL A 21 -29.85 11.25 -8.59
C VAL A 21 -31.33 11.61 -8.51
N LEU A 22 -31.72 12.80 -8.99
CA LEU A 22 -33.11 13.25 -9.00
C LEU A 22 -33.99 12.39 -9.91
N SER A 23 -33.50 11.95 -11.07
CA SER A 23 -34.25 11.05 -11.95
C SER A 23 -34.46 9.67 -11.30
N GLY A 24 -33.43 9.13 -10.63
CA GLY A 24 -33.54 7.87 -9.87
C GLY A 24 -34.49 7.97 -8.68
N LEU A 25 -34.44 9.09 -7.94
CA LEU A 25 -35.30 9.35 -6.77
C LEU A 25 -36.77 9.51 -7.18
N LYS A 26 -37.05 10.25 -8.26
CA LYS A 26 -38.41 10.39 -8.81
C LYS A 26 -39.00 9.04 -9.24
N GLY A 27 -38.18 8.17 -9.82
CA GLY A 27 -38.57 6.79 -10.14
C GLY A 27 -38.98 6.00 -8.89
N ALA A 28 -38.14 6.02 -7.85
CA ALA A 28 -38.41 5.31 -6.58
C ALA A 28 -39.65 5.87 -5.84
N ILE A 29 -39.86 7.19 -5.86
CA ILE A 29 -41.03 7.85 -5.26
C ILE A 29 -42.33 7.45 -5.98
N ALA A 30 -42.30 7.40 -7.33
CA ALA A 30 -43.44 6.99 -8.13
C ALA A 30 -43.81 5.51 -7.89
N GLU A 31 -42.82 4.64 -7.71
CA GLU A 31 -43.00 3.21 -7.40
C GLU A 31 -43.57 3.00 -5.99
N ALA A 32 -43.22 3.85 -5.03
CA ALA A 32 -43.75 3.83 -3.67
C ALA A 32 -45.17 4.44 -3.52
N GLY A 33 -45.78 4.93 -4.60
CA GLY A 33 -47.15 5.47 -4.61
C GLY A 33 -47.35 6.77 -3.83
N LYS A 34 -46.27 7.46 -3.43
CA LYS A 34 -46.32 8.73 -2.68
C LYS A 34 -46.06 9.90 -3.62
N SER A 35 -47.01 10.82 -3.76
CA SER A 35 -46.82 12.07 -4.51
C SER A 35 -46.44 13.22 -3.57
N GLU A 36 -45.17 13.28 -3.16
CA GLU A 36 -44.69 14.44 -2.40
C GLU A 36 -44.30 15.60 -3.33
N LYS A 37 -44.79 16.81 -3.03
CA LYS A 37 -44.41 18.09 -3.66
C LYS A 37 -43.09 18.66 -3.11
N THR A 38 -42.16 17.81 -2.68
CA THR A 38 -40.93 18.26 -2.02
C THR A 38 -39.85 18.56 -3.05
N ASP A 39 -39.30 19.77 -3.04
CA ASP A 39 -38.25 20.20 -3.96
C ASP A 39 -36.86 19.70 -3.51
N PHE A 40 -36.56 18.45 -3.88
CA PHE A 40 -35.27 17.81 -3.62
C PHE A 40 -34.08 18.54 -4.26
N SER A 41 -34.29 19.27 -5.38
CA SER A 41 -33.22 19.98 -6.08
C SER A 41 -32.67 21.10 -5.21
N THR A 42 -33.55 21.93 -4.66
CA THR A 42 -33.16 23.04 -3.79
C THR A 42 -32.58 22.55 -2.46
N LEU A 43 -33.11 21.45 -1.90
CA LEU A 43 -32.60 20.86 -0.66
C LEU A 43 -31.16 20.35 -0.83
N ILE A 44 -30.88 19.59 -1.89
CA ILE A 44 -29.54 19.01 -2.13
C ILE A 44 -28.50 20.12 -2.37
N SER A 45 -28.85 21.18 -3.10
CA SER A 45 -27.93 22.29 -3.37
C SER A 45 -27.60 23.13 -2.13
N LYS A 46 -28.50 23.17 -1.13
CA LYS A 46 -28.30 23.89 0.13
C LYS A 46 -27.64 23.07 1.23
N LEU A 47 -27.37 21.78 1.01
CA LEU A 47 -26.67 20.94 2.00
C LEU A 47 -25.26 21.46 2.28
N GLY A 48 -24.90 21.53 3.57
CA GLY A 48 -23.54 21.83 4.02
C GLY A 48 -22.60 20.64 3.85
N SER A 49 -21.30 20.86 4.11
CA SER A 49 -20.33 19.76 4.18
C SER A 49 -20.68 18.81 5.31
N ARG A 50 -20.66 17.49 5.05
CA ARG A 50 -21.00 16.42 6.02
C ARG A 50 -22.45 16.48 6.55
N VAL A 51 -23.37 16.98 5.72
CA VAL A 51 -24.82 16.92 5.95
C VAL A 51 -25.44 16.11 4.81
N PHE A 52 -26.35 15.21 5.16
CA PHE A 52 -26.98 14.26 4.23
C PHE A 52 -28.49 14.42 4.27
N LEU A 53 -29.13 14.32 3.11
CA LEU A 53 -30.57 14.15 2.99
C LEU A 53 -30.88 12.65 3.01
N LEU A 54 -31.59 12.21 4.04
CA LEU A 54 -32.10 10.85 4.17
C LEU A 54 -33.50 10.78 3.58
N HIS A 55 -33.67 10.00 2.52
CA HIS A 55 -34.98 9.65 1.98
C HIS A 55 -35.23 8.15 2.17
N ASN A 56 -36.38 7.80 2.77
CA ASN A 56 -36.81 6.41 2.93
C ASN A 56 -38.24 6.31 2.39
N VAL A 57 -38.50 5.32 1.54
CA VAL A 57 -39.82 5.09 0.92
C VAL A 57 -40.93 4.88 1.96
N HIS A 58 -40.60 4.36 3.14
CA HIS A 58 -41.54 4.15 4.24
C HIS A 58 -41.74 5.38 5.14
N ALA A 59 -40.86 6.38 5.07
CA ALA A 59 -40.99 7.61 5.86
C ALA A 59 -41.93 8.62 5.20
N ASP A 60 -42.51 9.53 6.00
CA ASP A 60 -43.49 10.51 5.52
C ASP A 60 -42.87 11.70 4.78
N GLY A 61 -41.55 11.86 4.83
CA GLY A 61 -40.82 12.91 4.11
C GLY A 61 -39.30 12.82 4.33
N PRO A 62 -38.50 13.63 3.62
CA PRO A 62 -37.04 13.58 3.73
C PRO A 62 -36.54 14.22 5.03
N VAL A 63 -35.54 13.60 5.65
CA VAL A 63 -34.93 14.05 6.91
C VAL A 63 -33.50 14.52 6.65
N VAL A 64 -33.13 15.69 7.17
CA VAL A 64 -31.75 16.16 7.12
C VAL A 64 -30.97 15.53 8.28
N MET A 65 -29.97 14.75 7.93
CA MET A 65 -29.08 14.05 8.86
C MET A 65 -27.73 14.75 8.92
N HIS A 66 -27.30 15.11 10.13
CA HIS A 66 -25.96 15.63 10.39
C HIS A 66 -25.04 14.51 10.86
N THR A 67 -23.81 14.48 10.36
CA THR A 67 -22.79 13.60 10.92
C THR A 67 -22.43 14.08 12.33
N ARG A 68 -22.71 13.27 13.34
CA ARG A 68 -22.09 13.39 14.66
C ARG A 68 -20.75 12.63 14.64
N TRP A 69 -19.80 13.07 15.46
CA TRP A 69 -18.63 12.23 15.76
C TRP A 69 -19.12 10.85 16.18
N ALA A 70 -18.50 9.79 15.66
CA ALA A 70 -18.79 8.42 16.08
C ALA A 70 -18.58 8.34 17.59
N GLN A 71 -19.67 8.42 18.36
CA GLN A 71 -19.64 8.23 19.79
C GLN A 71 -19.59 6.72 20.03
N SER A 72 -18.44 6.24 20.49
CA SER A 72 -18.38 4.91 21.09
C SER A 72 -19.25 4.95 22.35
N TYR A 73 -20.42 4.30 22.30
CA TYR A 73 -21.29 4.11 23.47
C TYR A 73 -20.74 3.07 24.45
N LEU A 74 -19.62 2.43 24.10
CA LEU A 74 -18.82 1.66 25.05
C LEU A 74 -18.01 2.65 25.87
N ARG A 75 -18.18 2.63 27.20
CA ARG A 75 -17.36 3.43 28.11
C ARG A 75 -15.90 3.24 27.70
N GLY A 76 -15.24 4.34 27.33
CA GLY A 76 -13.81 4.35 27.04
C GLY A 76 -12.98 3.79 28.20
N PRO A 77 -11.66 3.69 28.04
CA PRO A 77 -10.80 2.94 28.96
C PRO A 77 -11.09 3.30 30.42
N LEU A 78 -11.51 2.30 31.21
CA LEU A 78 -11.81 2.46 32.63
C LEU A 78 -10.59 3.05 33.33
N THR A 79 -10.78 4.16 34.03
CA THR A 79 -9.70 4.75 34.83
C THR A 79 -9.30 3.80 35.95
N ARG A 80 -8.04 3.86 36.41
CA ARG A 80 -7.54 3.01 37.51
C ARG A 80 -8.48 2.95 38.74
N PRO A 81 -9.11 4.05 39.18
CA PRO A 81 -10.11 4.00 40.27
C PRO A 81 -11.33 3.14 39.92
N GLN A 82 -11.85 3.26 38.69
CA GLN A 82 -13.02 2.50 38.24
C GLN A 82 -12.71 1.01 38.07
N VAL A 83 -11.50 0.66 37.63
CA VAL A 83 -11.03 -0.73 37.62
C VAL A 83 -10.96 -1.29 39.04
N ARG A 84 -10.49 -0.48 40.01
CA ARG A 84 -10.43 -0.89 41.42
C ARG A 84 -11.82 -1.15 42.00
N ASP A 85 -12.78 -0.28 41.73
CA ASP A 85 -14.16 -0.44 42.20
C ASP A 85 -14.84 -1.67 41.56
N LEU A 86 -14.55 -1.95 40.28
CA LEU A 86 -15.08 -3.11 39.56
C LEU A 86 -14.47 -4.43 40.07
N MET A 87 -13.19 -4.41 40.46
CA MET A 87 -12.47 -5.60 40.93
C MET A 87 -12.65 -5.87 42.42
N ALA A 88 -13.10 -4.89 43.21
CA ALA A 88 -13.34 -5.02 44.65
C ALA A 88 -14.19 -6.24 45.06
N PRO A 89 -15.36 -6.53 44.45
CA PRO A 89 -16.16 -7.70 44.83
C PRO A 89 -15.49 -9.04 44.43
N ARG A 90 -14.68 -9.06 43.35
CA ARG A 90 -13.95 -10.26 42.93
C ARG A 90 -12.74 -10.54 43.82
N LEU A 91 -12.03 -9.50 44.24
CA LEU A 91 -10.93 -9.59 45.20
C LEU A 91 -11.43 -10.03 46.58
N ALA A 92 -12.60 -9.55 47.01
CA ALA A 92 -13.24 -10.01 48.24
C ALA A 92 -13.62 -11.50 48.18
N ALA A 93 -14.23 -11.95 47.08
CA ALA A 93 -14.58 -13.35 46.88
C ALA A 93 -13.33 -14.27 46.79
N ALA A 94 -12.25 -13.79 46.17
CA ALA A 94 -10.98 -14.53 46.10
C ALA A 94 -10.28 -14.61 47.47
N ALA A 95 -10.38 -13.56 48.29
CA ALA A 95 -9.84 -13.57 49.66
C ALA A 95 -10.62 -14.52 50.59
N GLU A 96 -11.96 -14.59 50.47
CA GLU A 96 -12.77 -15.57 51.19
C GLU A 96 -12.46 -17.01 50.75
N ALA A 97 -12.25 -17.25 49.45
CA ALA A 97 -11.82 -18.56 48.95
C ALA A 97 -10.44 -18.97 49.49
N ALA A 98 -9.49 -18.03 49.57
CA ALA A 98 -8.16 -18.28 50.14
C ALA A 98 -8.20 -18.53 51.65
N ALA A 99 -9.05 -17.83 52.40
CA ALA A 99 -9.24 -18.05 53.84
C ALA A 99 -9.87 -19.42 54.14
N THR A 100 -10.76 -19.90 53.27
CA THR A 100 -11.40 -21.22 53.40
C THR A 100 -10.41 -22.36 53.11
N ALA A 101 -9.46 -22.14 52.19
CA ALA A 101 -8.38 -23.09 51.89
C ALA A 101 -7.33 -23.18 53.02
N ALA A 102 -7.05 -22.06 53.71
CA ALA A 102 -6.09 -22.03 54.82
C ALA A 102 -6.63 -22.68 56.12
N ALA A 103 -7.95 -22.74 56.31
CA ALA A 103 -8.57 -23.37 57.47
C ALA A 103 -8.57 -24.92 57.42
N GLN A 104 -8.25 -25.53 56.28
CA GLN A 104 -8.26 -27.00 56.09
C GLN A 104 -6.89 -27.67 56.31
N SER A 105 -5.84 -26.90 56.61
CA SER A 105 -4.49 -27.42 56.85
C SER A 105 -4.00 -27.07 58.26
N THR A 106 -4.48 -27.80 59.27
CA THR A 106 -3.84 -27.86 60.60
C THR A 106 -3.16 -29.22 60.78
N PRO A 107 -1.86 -29.30 61.14
CA PRO A 107 -1.21 -30.56 61.46
C PRO A 107 -1.40 -30.91 62.94
N ALA A 108 -1.92 -32.11 63.23
CA ALA A 108 -1.90 -32.72 64.54
C ALA A 108 -0.56 -33.44 64.77
N ALA A 109 0.19 -33.02 65.78
CA ALA A 109 1.41 -33.67 66.22
C ALA A 109 1.12 -34.86 67.16
N PRO A 110 1.94 -35.92 67.14
CA PRO A 110 2.15 -36.74 68.33
C PRO A 110 3.60 -36.67 68.82
N THR A 111 3.73 -36.52 70.14
CA THR A 111 4.95 -36.56 70.94
C THR A 111 5.50 -37.98 71.06
N ALA A 112 6.82 -38.11 70.97
CA ALA A 112 7.58 -39.34 71.17
C ALA A 112 7.79 -39.68 72.66
N GLU A 113 7.77 -40.97 72.98
CA GLU A 113 8.43 -41.54 74.17
C GLU A 113 9.27 -42.77 73.76
N ILE A 114 10.39 -42.92 74.47
CA ILE A 114 11.60 -43.69 74.13
C ILE A 114 11.60 -45.03 74.88
N THR A 115 12.10 -46.13 74.30
CA THR A 115 13.11 -47.10 74.86
C THR A 115 13.25 -48.40 74.01
N PRO A 116 14.36 -49.18 74.14
CA PRO A 116 15.17 -49.64 73.00
C PRO A 116 15.14 -51.14 72.62
N VAL A 117 15.82 -51.39 71.50
CA VAL A 117 16.22 -52.61 70.73
C VAL A 117 16.58 -53.89 71.55
N PRO A 118 16.57 -55.11 70.95
CA PRO A 118 17.73 -55.53 70.12
C PRO A 118 17.43 -56.33 68.83
N ALA A 119 18.27 -56.03 67.84
CA ALA A 119 18.89 -56.86 66.81
C ALA A 119 18.08 -57.97 66.11
N THR A 120 17.85 -57.80 64.81
CA THR A 120 18.16 -58.84 63.81
C THR A 120 18.62 -58.20 62.51
N GLU A 121 19.70 -58.78 62.03
CA GLU A 121 20.56 -58.48 60.90
C GLU A 121 19.88 -58.72 59.55
N ALA A 122 19.81 -57.70 58.69
CA ALA A 122 19.63 -57.86 57.24
C ALA A 122 20.14 -56.60 56.50
N ALA A 123 20.87 -56.87 55.42
CA ALA A 123 21.68 -55.97 54.60
C ALA A 123 20.93 -54.80 53.92
N PRO A 124 21.63 -53.77 53.43
CA PRO A 124 21.05 -52.46 53.11
C PRO A 124 20.30 -52.46 51.77
N ALA A 125 19.02 -52.07 51.81
CA ALA A 125 18.30 -51.65 50.61
C ALA A 125 18.60 -50.17 50.36
N GLU A 126 19.42 -49.96 49.35
CA GLU A 126 19.70 -48.70 48.67
C GLU A 126 18.36 -48.02 48.30
N SER A 127 18.14 -46.83 48.84
CA SER A 127 16.97 -45.99 48.54
C SER A 127 17.02 -45.56 47.08
N ALA A 128 16.35 -46.31 46.19
CA ALA A 128 16.13 -45.92 44.81
C ALA A 128 15.32 -44.62 44.76
N ALA A 129 15.98 -43.51 44.46
CA ALA A 129 15.33 -42.36 43.85
C ALA A 129 14.58 -42.83 42.58
N PRO A 130 13.41 -42.27 42.25
CA PRO A 130 12.75 -42.61 40.99
C PRO A 130 13.73 -42.37 39.84
N ALA A 131 13.97 -43.40 39.03
CA ALA A 131 14.82 -43.28 37.86
C ALA A 131 14.25 -42.20 36.93
N SER A 132 15.00 -41.12 36.75
CA SER A 132 14.68 -40.06 35.79
C SER A 132 14.56 -40.68 34.40
N THR A 133 13.43 -40.44 33.73
CA THR A 133 13.18 -40.87 32.35
C THR A 133 13.66 -39.84 31.32
N ALA A 134 14.14 -38.69 31.80
CA ALA A 134 14.64 -37.62 30.96
C ALA A 134 15.89 -38.03 30.16
N PRO A 135 15.99 -37.61 28.89
CA PRO A 135 17.22 -37.70 28.11
C PRO A 135 18.39 -36.95 28.77
N ILE A 136 19.62 -37.36 28.45
CA ILE A 136 20.83 -36.71 28.96
C ILE A 136 20.81 -35.22 28.60
N GLY A 137 20.96 -34.35 29.60
CA GLY A 137 20.94 -32.89 29.42
C GLY A 137 19.56 -32.25 29.59
N TYR A 138 18.51 -33.04 29.83
CA TYR A 138 17.14 -32.59 30.04
C TYR A 138 16.64 -32.96 31.45
N LEU A 139 15.60 -32.26 31.88
CA LEU A 139 14.97 -32.38 33.19
C LEU A 139 13.52 -32.85 33.04
N ASP A 140 13.07 -33.76 33.91
CA ASP A 140 11.67 -34.23 33.99
C ASP A 140 10.71 -33.15 34.55
N VAL A 141 11.27 -32.12 35.19
CA VAL A 141 10.51 -31.04 35.84
C VAL A 141 10.98 -29.71 35.30
N GLN A 142 10.05 -28.79 35.08
CA GLN A 142 10.35 -27.45 34.62
C GLN A 142 11.33 -26.74 35.58
N PRO A 143 12.41 -26.11 35.07
CA PRO A 143 13.32 -25.31 35.88
C PRO A 143 12.62 -24.14 36.57
N ALA A 144 13.06 -23.82 37.79
CA ALA A 144 12.54 -22.66 38.51
C ALA A 144 13.03 -21.35 37.88
N LEU A 145 12.10 -20.45 37.55
CA LEU A 145 12.36 -19.13 36.99
C LEU A 145 12.11 -18.02 38.01
N ASP A 146 12.77 -16.88 37.86
CA ASP A 146 12.47 -15.67 38.61
C ASP A 146 11.01 -15.25 38.29
N PRO A 147 10.17 -14.95 39.29
CA PRO A 147 8.76 -14.60 39.07
C PRO A 147 8.56 -13.32 38.24
N ALA A 148 9.59 -12.49 38.06
CA ALA A 148 9.56 -11.33 37.18
C ALA A 148 9.83 -11.66 35.70
N VAL A 149 10.31 -12.87 35.40
CA VAL A 149 10.56 -13.33 34.03
C VAL A 149 9.25 -13.82 33.42
N GLU A 150 8.85 -13.18 32.33
CA GLU A 150 7.71 -13.65 31.53
C GLU A 150 8.15 -14.87 30.71
N GLN A 151 7.43 -15.97 30.88
CA GLN A 151 7.62 -17.21 30.13
C GLN A 151 6.40 -17.53 29.28
N VAL A 152 6.63 -18.13 28.12
CA VAL A 152 5.60 -18.60 27.20
C VAL A 152 6.02 -19.94 26.60
N PHE A 153 5.06 -20.70 26.08
CA PHE A 153 5.31 -21.96 25.38
C PHE A 153 4.84 -21.81 23.94
N LEU A 154 5.66 -22.27 22.99
CA LEU A 154 5.20 -22.39 21.61
C LEU A 154 4.24 -23.58 21.50
N PRO A 155 3.16 -23.45 20.72
CA PRO A 155 2.19 -24.51 20.54
C PRO A 155 2.81 -25.70 19.80
N VAL A 156 2.37 -26.90 20.15
CA VAL A 156 2.72 -28.14 19.44
C VAL A 156 1.76 -28.28 18.25
N ASP A 157 2.14 -27.68 17.13
CA ASP A 157 1.37 -27.73 15.88
C ASP A 157 1.67 -28.97 15.03
N VAL A 158 2.86 -29.55 15.19
CA VAL A 158 3.31 -30.75 14.47
C VAL A 158 3.13 -31.95 15.40
N ASP A 159 2.31 -32.91 15.00
CA ASP A 159 2.13 -34.16 15.73
C ASP A 159 3.29 -35.15 15.51
N GLU A 160 3.32 -36.22 16.31
CA GLU A 160 4.38 -37.23 16.25
C GLU A 160 4.51 -37.87 14.86
N ASP A 161 3.38 -38.20 14.23
CA ASP A 161 3.35 -38.81 12.91
C ASP A 161 3.89 -37.86 11.84
N ALA A 162 3.52 -36.58 11.87
CA ALA A 162 4.06 -35.57 10.98
C ALA A 162 5.56 -35.35 11.20
N ALA A 163 6.03 -35.36 12.45
CA ALA A 163 7.45 -35.23 12.76
C ALA A 163 8.29 -36.39 12.21
N VAL A 164 7.80 -37.64 12.38
CA VAL A 164 8.45 -38.82 11.79
C VAL A 164 8.45 -38.75 10.26
N ASN A 165 7.36 -38.29 9.65
CA ASN A 165 7.28 -38.10 8.20
C ASN A 165 8.22 -37.00 7.69
N ALA A 166 8.36 -35.89 8.43
CA ALA A 166 9.30 -34.82 8.10
C ALA A 166 10.74 -35.33 8.10
N LEU A 167 11.10 -36.18 9.06
CA LEU A 167 12.43 -36.77 9.13
C LEU A 167 12.70 -37.74 7.95
N ARG A 168 11.69 -38.53 7.54
CA ARG A 168 11.78 -39.34 6.30
C ARG A 168 11.96 -38.46 5.06
N ALA A 169 11.24 -37.34 4.98
CA ALA A 169 11.35 -36.41 3.86
C ALA A 169 12.73 -35.75 3.77
N GLN A 170 13.42 -35.57 4.92
CA GLN A 170 14.82 -35.13 4.98
C GLN A 170 15.83 -36.23 4.59
N GLY A 171 15.36 -37.41 4.17
CA GLY A 171 16.20 -38.50 3.69
C GLY A 171 16.60 -39.53 4.76
N ALA A 172 15.99 -39.48 5.95
CA ALA A 172 16.24 -40.48 6.98
C ALA A 172 15.53 -41.81 6.62
N THR A 173 16.30 -42.89 6.56
CA THR A 173 15.75 -44.25 6.47
C THR A 173 15.32 -44.70 7.86
N ILE A 174 14.03 -44.60 8.16
CA ILE A 174 13.48 -44.98 9.47
C ILE A 174 12.97 -46.43 9.38
N GLY A 175 13.72 -47.37 9.96
CA GLY A 175 13.36 -48.78 10.06
C GLY A 175 12.43 -49.05 11.25
N LYS A 176 12.99 -49.12 12.46
CA LYS A 176 12.23 -49.31 13.71
C LYS A 176 12.32 -48.07 14.58
N LEU A 177 11.17 -47.56 15.01
CA LEU A 177 11.09 -46.47 15.98
C LEU A 177 11.42 -46.98 17.39
N VAL A 178 12.37 -46.33 18.06
CA VAL A 178 12.84 -46.71 19.40
C VAL A 178 12.15 -45.84 20.46
N SER A 179 12.13 -44.51 20.26
CA SER A 179 11.43 -43.58 21.14
C SER A 179 11.09 -42.28 20.42
N VAL A 180 9.99 -41.64 20.81
CA VAL A 180 9.60 -40.28 20.41
C VAL A 180 9.37 -39.50 21.69
N GLN A 181 10.08 -38.39 21.85
CA GLN A 181 10.07 -37.60 23.08
C GLN A 181 9.92 -36.12 22.74
N LEU A 182 9.12 -35.41 23.55
CA LEU A 182 8.90 -33.98 23.44
C LEU A 182 9.89 -33.24 24.35
N LEU A 183 10.78 -32.47 23.74
CA LEU A 183 11.82 -31.68 24.40
C LEU A 183 11.51 -30.20 24.25
N TYR A 184 11.68 -29.43 25.32
CA TYR A 184 11.53 -27.99 25.32
C TYR A 184 12.89 -27.31 25.53
N GLU A 185 13.26 -26.46 24.57
CA GLU A 185 14.48 -25.65 24.65
C GLU A 185 14.15 -24.19 24.98
N PRO A 186 14.92 -23.55 25.88
CA PRO A 186 14.73 -22.14 26.22
C PRO A 186 15.29 -21.23 25.12
N THR A 187 14.42 -20.41 24.57
CA THR A 187 14.69 -19.45 23.48
C THR A 187 14.12 -18.09 23.83
N VAL A 188 14.36 -17.08 22.98
CA VAL A 188 13.71 -15.76 23.08
C VAL A 188 12.65 -15.67 22.01
N TYR A 189 11.38 -15.52 22.41
CA TYR A 189 10.33 -15.10 21.49
C TYR A 189 10.16 -13.60 21.55
N ALA A 190 10.07 -12.99 20.37
CA ALA A 190 9.87 -11.57 20.18
C ALA A 190 8.71 -11.31 19.23
N ALA A 191 7.76 -10.48 19.67
CA ALA A 191 6.69 -9.94 18.83
C ALA A 191 6.77 -8.42 18.79
N ALA A 192 6.84 -7.86 17.58
CA ALA A 192 6.88 -6.43 17.37
C ALA A 192 6.08 -6.03 16.13
N SER A 193 5.59 -4.80 16.11
CA SER A 193 4.95 -4.18 14.95
C SER A 193 5.75 -2.95 14.53
N VAL A 194 6.09 -2.86 13.25
CA VAL A 194 6.75 -1.71 12.65
C VAL A 194 5.75 -0.96 11.78
N ASN A 195 5.53 0.32 12.10
CA ASN A 195 4.66 1.18 11.31
C ASN A 195 5.48 2.01 10.32
N PHE A 196 5.02 2.10 9.09
CA PHE A 196 5.54 2.97 8.06
C PHE A 196 4.50 4.05 7.77
N PHE A 197 4.91 5.31 7.95
CA PHE A 197 4.03 6.45 7.82
C PHE A 197 4.64 7.51 6.91
N ASP A 198 3.93 7.84 5.83
CA ASP A 198 4.23 8.99 4.97
C ASP A 198 2.99 9.87 4.87
N ARG A 199 3.04 11.04 5.53
CA ARG A 199 1.94 12.02 5.53
C ARG A 199 1.72 12.66 4.16
N LYS A 200 2.79 12.87 3.38
CA LYS A 200 2.70 13.52 2.05
C LYS A 200 1.92 12.62 1.10
N ARG A 201 2.18 11.31 1.19
CA ARG A 201 1.59 10.27 0.35
C ARG A 201 0.38 9.57 1.00
N ASN A 202 -0.03 9.98 2.20
CA ASN A 202 -1.10 9.35 2.98
C ASN A 202 -0.95 7.81 3.10
N ILE A 203 0.29 7.35 3.28
CA ILE A 203 0.61 5.93 3.44
C ILE A 203 0.69 5.63 4.93
N THR A 204 -0.05 4.61 5.35
CA THR A 204 0.04 4.02 6.69
C THR A 204 0.03 2.51 6.50
N GLN A 205 1.18 1.89 6.75
CA GLN A 205 1.35 0.44 6.67
C GLN A 205 1.89 -0.07 7.99
N GLN A 206 1.39 -1.21 8.45
CA GLN A 206 1.93 -1.91 9.60
C GLN A 206 2.47 -3.26 9.13
N THR A 207 3.66 -3.61 9.61
CA THR A 207 4.28 -4.91 9.40
C THR A 207 4.55 -5.53 10.76
N ASP A 208 3.91 -6.66 11.03
CA ASP A 208 4.16 -7.43 12.24
C ASP A 208 5.34 -8.38 12.02
N ARG A 209 6.17 -8.54 13.05
CA ARG A 209 7.36 -9.39 13.07
C ARG A 209 7.29 -10.28 14.31
N PHE A 210 7.27 -11.59 14.08
CA PHE A 210 7.37 -12.60 15.11
C PHE A 210 8.67 -13.36 14.88
N MET A 211 9.54 -13.39 15.88
CA MET A 211 10.91 -13.88 15.75
C MET A 211 11.24 -14.81 16.91
N LEU A 212 11.92 -15.91 16.60
CA LEU A 212 12.49 -16.83 17.58
C LEU A 212 14.00 -16.77 17.49
N ALA A 213 14.64 -16.36 18.58
CA ALA A 213 16.08 -16.27 18.64
C ALA A 213 16.63 -17.23 19.69
N SER A 214 17.85 -17.72 19.47
CA SER A 214 18.57 -18.48 20.49
C SER A 214 18.84 -17.63 21.73
N ALA A 215 19.14 -18.28 22.84
CA ALA A 215 19.52 -17.59 24.07
C ALA A 215 20.69 -16.60 23.82
N PRO A 216 20.62 -15.39 24.38
CA PRO A 216 21.65 -14.38 24.18
C PRO A 216 23.00 -14.86 24.68
N ASP A 217 24.05 -14.58 23.92
CA ASP A 217 25.43 -14.83 24.33
C ASP A 217 26.05 -13.54 24.91
N ARG A 218 27.39 -13.48 25.01
CA ARG A 218 28.10 -12.30 25.51
C ARG A 218 27.87 -11.02 24.68
N GLY A 219 27.39 -11.14 23.44
CA GLY A 219 27.09 -10.06 22.50
C GLY A 219 25.62 -9.69 22.41
N GLY A 220 24.73 -10.37 23.14
CA GLY A 220 23.28 -10.17 23.05
C GLY A 220 22.60 -11.14 22.08
N VAL A 221 21.45 -10.74 21.54
CA VAL A 221 20.69 -11.56 20.58
C VAL A 221 21.06 -11.18 19.15
N ASP A 222 21.39 -12.17 18.33
CA ASP A 222 21.61 -12.01 16.89
C ASP A 222 20.27 -12.07 16.14
N TRP A 223 19.61 -10.92 16.03
CA TRP A 223 18.30 -10.81 15.37
C TRP A 223 18.34 -11.07 13.86
N GLU A 224 19.50 -10.99 13.21
CA GLU A 224 19.63 -11.31 11.78
C GLU A 224 19.52 -12.82 11.53
N ARG A 225 19.94 -13.64 12.51
CA ARG A 225 19.83 -15.11 12.47
C ARG A 225 18.60 -15.68 13.14
N ALA A 226 17.75 -14.82 13.70
CA ALA A 226 16.52 -15.27 14.34
C ALA A 226 15.53 -15.81 13.30
N ASP A 227 14.86 -16.91 13.64
CA ASP A 227 13.86 -17.53 12.77
C ASP A 227 12.59 -16.69 12.76
N ALA A 228 12.06 -16.43 11.56
CA ALA A 228 10.74 -15.83 11.43
C ALA A 228 9.66 -16.86 11.76
N LEU A 229 8.70 -16.46 12.59
CA LEU A 229 7.55 -17.28 12.96
C LEU A 229 6.26 -16.70 12.37
N ASP A 230 5.30 -17.59 12.14
CA ASP A 230 3.90 -17.23 11.88
C ASP A 230 3.05 -17.60 13.10
N LEU A 231 3.43 -17.03 14.25
CA LEU A 231 2.83 -17.28 15.55
C LEU A 231 2.64 -15.96 16.25
N THR A 232 1.39 -15.59 16.51
CA THR A 232 1.04 -14.36 17.23
C THR A 232 1.12 -14.55 18.74
N VAL A 233 1.23 -13.46 19.50
CA VAL A 233 1.26 -13.49 20.97
C VAL A 233 0.05 -14.22 21.59
N ARG A 234 -1.10 -14.23 20.89
CA ARG A 234 -2.34 -14.85 21.38
C ARG A 234 -2.40 -16.37 21.17
N GLU A 235 -1.54 -16.90 20.31
CA GLU A 235 -1.46 -18.33 19.99
C GLU A 235 -0.40 -19.04 20.84
N LEU A 236 0.32 -18.30 21.68
CA LEU A 236 1.26 -18.86 22.64
C LEU A 236 0.50 -19.48 23.82
N ASP A 237 1.03 -20.62 24.29
CA ASP A 237 0.49 -21.32 25.44
C ASP A 237 1.11 -20.81 26.76
N ASP A 238 0.35 -20.90 27.85
CA ASP A 238 0.80 -20.56 29.20
C ASP A 238 1.43 -21.75 29.93
N ARG A 239 1.32 -22.96 29.35
CA ARG A 239 1.74 -24.24 29.93
C ARG A 239 2.32 -25.15 28.84
N PRO A 240 3.21 -26.09 29.20
CA PRO A 240 3.71 -27.07 28.25
C PRO A 240 2.60 -28.02 27.80
N ALA A 241 2.75 -28.59 26.61
CA ALA A 241 1.84 -29.60 26.08
C ALA A 241 1.87 -30.88 26.93
N ALA A 242 0.71 -31.52 27.07
CA ALA A 242 0.59 -32.82 27.70
C ALA A 242 0.89 -33.92 26.68
N VAL A 243 1.79 -34.85 27.03
CA VAL A 243 2.15 -36.03 26.22
C VAL A 243 2.03 -37.30 27.07
N ASP A 244 2.10 -38.47 26.42
CA ASP A 244 1.94 -39.74 27.13
C ASP A 244 3.11 -40.03 28.07
N ALA A 245 2.85 -40.91 29.05
CA ALA A 245 3.83 -41.28 30.06
C ALA A 245 5.12 -41.82 29.42
N GLY A 246 6.25 -41.17 29.72
CA GLY A 246 7.58 -41.52 29.20
C GLY A 246 8.00 -40.76 27.93
N GLN A 247 7.12 -39.95 27.35
CA GLN A 247 7.43 -39.10 26.19
C GLN A 247 7.83 -37.67 26.58
N GLY A 248 7.63 -37.25 27.83
CA GLY A 248 7.96 -35.90 28.30
C GLY A 248 6.75 -35.20 28.96
N PRO A 249 6.65 -33.85 28.91
CA PRO A 249 7.62 -32.92 28.34
C PRO A 249 8.90 -32.85 29.16
N TYR A 250 10.06 -32.89 28.50
CA TYR A 250 11.37 -32.71 29.15
C TYR A 250 11.94 -31.33 28.84
N PHE A 251 12.63 -30.72 29.80
CA PHE A 251 13.10 -29.33 29.69
C PHE A 251 14.61 -29.23 29.70
N ALA A 252 15.19 -28.49 28.75
CA ALA A 252 16.59 -28.12 28.82
C ALA A 252 16.82 -27.11 29.98
N PRO A 253 18.03 -27.08 30.57
CA PRO A 253 18.36 -26.10 31.61
C PRO A 253 18.29 -24.68 31.05
N VAL A 254 17.78 -23.74 31.86
CA VAL A 254 17.64 -22.34 31.47
C VAL A 254 18.97 -21.60 31.64
N PRO A 255 19.48 -20.92 30.58
CA PRO A 255 20.61 -20.01 30.69
C PRO A 255 20.34 -18.85 31.67
N GLU A 256 21.36 -18.43 32.42
CA GLU A 256 21.22 -17.32 33.39
C GLU A 256 20.80 -16.01 32.72
N GLU A 257 21.12 -15.84 31.44
CA GLU A 257 20.76 -14.68 30.64
C GLU A 257 19.26 -14.57 30.38
N LEU A 258 18.55 -15.71 30.32
CA LEU A 258 17.09 -15.76 30.13
C LEU A 258 16.31 -15.73 31.44
N ASN A 259 16.97 -16.03 32.56
CA ASN A 259 16.35 -16.01 33.90
C ASN A 259 16.45 -14.64 34.62
N ASP A 260 16.74 -13.56 33.89
CA ASP A 260 16.81 -12.20 34.43
C ASP A 260 15.92 -11.24 33.62
N ALA A 261 14.86 -10.74 34.26
CA ALA A 261 13.90 -9.83 33.64
C ALA A 261 14.53 -8.51 33.14
N ARG A 262 15.63 -8.03 33.76
CA ARG A 262 16.34 -6.83 33.29
C ARG A 262 17.08 -7.10 31.99
N LYS A 263 17.65 -8.30 31.84
CA LYS A 263 18.33 -8.71 30.59
C LYS A 263 17.31 -8.85 29.46
N LEU A 264 16.17 -9.50 29.69
CA LEU A 264 15.08 -9.58 28.70
C LEU A 264 14.56 -8.19 28.28
N LYS A 265 14.49 -7.24 29.21
CA LYS A 265 14.14 -5.85 28.89
C LYS A 265 15.20 -5.16 28.02
N ALA A 266 16.48 -5.44 28.23
CA ALA A 266 17.55 -4.94 27.37
C ALA A 266 17.43 -5.53 25.96
N VAL A 267 17.18 -6.84 25.85
CA VAL A 267 16.92 -7.54 24.59
C VAL A 267 15.73 -6.93 23.83
N ALA A 268 14.67 -6.51 24.52
CA ALA A 268 13.55 -5.79 23.91
C ALA A 268 13.95 -4.40 23.35
N GLY A 269 14.86 -3.70 24.02
CA GLY A 269 15.46 -2.46 23.51
C GLY A 269 16.32 -2.70 22.27
N ASP A 270 17.16 -3.73 22.31
CA ASP A 270 18.02 -4.12 21.20
C ASP A 270 17.20 -4.52 19.96
N LEU A 271 16.09 -5.25 20.15
CA LEU A 271 15.14 -5.58 19.09
C LEU A 271 14.54 -4.31 18.47
N SER A 272 14.08 -3.37 19.31
CA SER A 272 13.49 -2.12 18.84
C SER A 272 14.49 -1.33 17.97
N ASP A 273 15.76 -1.33 18.35
CA ASP A 273 16.82 -0.64 17.61
C ASP A 273 17.15 -1.38 16.32
N TRP A 274 17.28 -2.71 16.36
CA TRP A 274 17.51 -3.52 15.18
C TRP A 274 16.39 -3.36 14.15
N LEU A 275 15.13 -3.40 14.57
CA LEU A 275 13.97 -3.19 13.69
C LEU A 275 13.97 -1.78 13.09
N TYR A 276 14.38 -0.75 13.84
CA TYR A 276 14.48 0.61 13.32
C TYR A 276 15.53 0.74 12.20
N TYR A 277 16.67 0.05 12.31
CA TYR A 277 17.74 0.12 11.30
C TYR A 277 17.52 -0.81 10.10
N ASN A 278 16.90 -1.97 10.31
CA ASN A 278 16.79 -3.03 9.30
C ASN A 278 15.41 -3.16 8.66
N SER A 279 14.38 -2.46 9.18
CA SER A 279 13.06 -2.48 8.55
C SER A 279 12.95 -1.40 7.47
N THR A 280 12.62 -1.83 6.26
CA THR A 280 12.26 -0.96 5.14
C THR A 280 10.94 -1.43 4.53
N PHE A 281 10.18 -0.48 3.97
CA PHE A 281 8.99 -0.79 3.18
C PHE A 281 9.20 -0.28 1.76
N ALA A 282 9.25 -1.21 0.80
CA ALA A 282 9.40 -0.90 -0.61
C ALA A 282 8.09 -0.35 -1.16
N LEU A 283 8.13 0.89 -1.64
CA LEU A 283 7.02 1.56 -2.30
C LEU A 283 7.31 1.66 -3.80
N THR A 284 6.39 1.14 -4.62
CA THR A 284 6.47 1.33 -6.07
C THR A 284 5.98 2.73 -6.44
N VAL A 285 6.82 3.50 -7.13
CA VAL A 285 6.59 4.90 -7.50
C VAL A 285 6.90 5.10 -8.99
N HIS A 286 6.03 5.81 -9.68
CA HIS A 286 6.29 6.38 -10.99
C HIS A 286 6.72 7.84 -10.83
N THR A 287 8.03 8.10 -10.92
CA THR A 287 8.64 9.40 -10.58
C THR A 287 8.14 10.54 -11.45
N GLU A 288 8.00 10.33 -12.76
CA GLU A 288 7.59 11.39 -13.68
C GLU A 288 6.12 11.81 -13.47
N LEU A 289 5.22 10.86 -13.22
CA LEU A 289 3.80 11.11 -12.93
C LEU A 289 3.54 11.48 -11.46
N ASP A 290 4.53 11.34 -10.57
CA ASP A 290 4.41 11.51 -9.11
C ASP A 290 3.27 10.63 -8.51
N GLU A 291 3.06 9.46 -9.11
CA GLU A 291 2.05 8.48 -8.71
C GLU A 291 2.74 7.30 -8.02
N TYR A 292 2.10 6.72 -7.00
CA TYR A 292 2.65 5.63 -6.21
C TYR A 292 1.59 4.59 -5.90
N TRP A 293 2.00 3.33 -5.77
CA TRP A 293 1.08 2.23 -5.45
C TRP A 293 0.75 2.24 -3.96
N HIS A 294 -0.54 2.36 -3.63
CA HIS A 294 -0.97 2.28 -2.24
C HIS A 294 -1.01 0.83 -1.73
N PRO A 295 -0.64 0.55 -0.46
CA PRO A 295 -0.64 -0.81 0.07
C PRO A 295 -1.99 -1.54 0.03
N ASN A 296 -3.11 -0.81 0.05
CA ASN A 296 -4.47 -1.35 0.03
C ASN A 296 -5.13 -1.32 -1.36
N GLU A 297 -4.37 -1.01 -2.41
CA GLU A 297 -4.86 -0.89 -3.78
C GLU A 297 -4.48 -2.14 -4.58
N SER A 298 -5.38 -2.61 -5.43
CA SER A 298 -5.04 -3.70 -6.34
C SER A 298 -4.09 -3.21 -7.43
N GLU A 299 -3.23 -4.08 -7.96
CA GLU A 299 -2.35 -3.75 -9.09
C GLU A 299 -3.14 -3.20 -10.29
N ARG A 300 -4.36 -3.71 -10.51
CA ARG A 300 -5.25 -3.26 -11.57
C ARG A 300 -5.73 -1.83 -11.34
N ASP A 301 -6.10 -1.49 -10.11
CA ASP A 301 -6.57 -0.14 -9.78
C ASP A 301 -5.43 0.88 -9.87
N PHE A 302 -4.23 0.50 -9.40
CA PHE A 302 -3.02 1.30 -9.55
C PHE A 302 -2.71 1.58 -11.02
N LYS A 303 -2.69 0.53 -11.87
CA LYS A 303 -2.49 0.68 -13.32
C LYS A 303 -3.56 1.54 -13.97
N ALA A 304 -4.83 1.41 -13.55
CA ALA A 304 -5.92 2.21 -14.08
C ALA A 304 -5.76 3.70 -13.72
N ARG A 305 -5.39 4.01 -12.48
CA ARG A 305 -5.10 5.38 -12.03
C ARG A 305 -3.89 5.95 -12.75
N LEU A 306 -2.81 5.19 -12.86
CA LEU A 306 -1.61 5.59 -13.59
C LEU A 306 -1.93 5.92 -15.06
N GLN A 307 -2.71 5.06 -15.74
CA GLN A 307 -3.19 5.30 -17.10
C GLN A 307 -4.06 6.55 -17.22
N GLN A 308 -4.93 6.79 -16.24
CA GLN A 308 -5.77 7.98 -16.23
C GLN A 308 -4.92 9.24 -16.08
N THR A 309 -4.02 9.29 -15.09
CA THR A 309 -3.13 10.43 -14.87
C THR A 309 -2.24 10.68 -16.09
N ALA A 310 -1.71 9.63 -16.72
CA ALA A 310 -0.93 9.74 -17.96
C ALA A 310 -1.74 10.36 -19.11
N ARG A 311 -3.00 9.94 -19.29
CA ARG A 311 -3.90 10.52 -20.31
C ARG A 311 -4.22 11.97 -20.03
N GLU A 312 -4.53 12.31 -18.77
CA GLU A 312 -4.84 13.69 -18.38
C GLU A 312 -3.65 14.63 -18.64
N ARG A 313 -2.42 14.20 -18.29
CA ARG A 313 -1.22 14.99 -18.58
C ARG A 313 -0.89 15.07 -20.07
N ARG A 314 -1.01 13.95 -20.79
CA ARG A 314 -0.84 13.91 -22.26
C ARG A 314 -1.79 14.90 -22.93
N ASP A 315 -3.08 14.85 -22.59
CA ASP A 315 -4.10 15.71 -23.20
C ASP A 315 -3.81 17.18 -22.86
N ALA A 316 -3.39 17.49 -21.63
CA ALA A 316 -2.99 18.84 -21.25
C ALA A 316 -1.75 19.36 -22.02
N ASP A 317 -0.74 18.51 -22.27
CA ASP A 317 0.44 18.87 -23.05
C ASP A 317 0.11 19.05 -24.54
N VAL A 318 -0.74 18.18 -25.10
CA VAL A 318 -1.24 18.31 -26.47
C VAL A 318 -2.07 19.58 -26.66
N ASP A 319 -2.95 19.91 -25.72
CA ASP A 319 -3.75 21.14 -25.75
C ASP A 319 -2.85 22.38 -25.70
N LYS A 320 -1.83 22.36 -24.83
CA LYS A 320 -0.85 23.44 -24.72
C LYS A 320 -0.04 23.61 -26.01
N LEU A 321 0.35 22.50 -26.65
CA LEU A 321 1.05 22.50 -27.92
C LEU A 321 0.17 23.05 -29.04
N SER A 322 -1.06 22.52 -29.16
CA SER A 322 -2.05 22.95 -30.15
C SER A 322 -2.36 24.43 -30.02
N ALA A 323 -2.57 24.94 -28.80
CA ALA A 323 -2.80 26.37 -28.57
C ALA A 323 -1.61 27.26 -28.98
N LYS A 324 -0.37 26.75 -28.93
CA LYS A 324 0.81 27.48 -29.42
C LYS A 324 0.83 27.52 -30.94
N PHE A 325 0.62 26.38 -31.60
CA PHE A 325 0.63 26.27 -33.06
C PHE A 325 -0.55 27.02 -33.69
N GLU A 326 -1.75 26.93 -33.12
CA GLU A 326 -2.94 27.65 -33.58
C GLU A 326 -2.67 29.17 -33.65
N ARG A 327 -2.04 29.74 -32.62
CA ARG A 327 -1.65 31.17 -32.60
C ARG A 327 -0.63 31.52 -33.68
N ASP A 328 0.26 30.61 -34.05
CA ASP A 328 1.30 30.86 -35.05
C ASP A 328 0.77 30.66 -36.47
N ILE A 329 -0.09 29.67 -36.68
CA ILE A 329 -0.84 29.43 -37.92
C ILE A 329 -1.78 30.61 -38.19
N GLU A 330 -2.52 31.10 -37.20
CA GLU A 330 -3.41 32.27 -37.34
C GLU A 330 -2.64 33.50 -37.84
N LYS A 331 -1.44 33.76 -37.31
CA LYS A 331 -0.56 34.85 -37.80
C LYS A 331 -0.14 34.66 -39.26
N LEU A 332 0.10 33.43 -39.70
CA LEU A 332 0.44 33.14 -41.08
C LEU A 332 -0.79 33.25 -41.99
N GLN A 333 -1.95 32.77 -41.57
CA GLN A 333 -3.22 32.91 -42.29
C GLN A 333 -3.60 34.38 -42.46
N ASP A 334 -3.40 35.21 -41.44
CA ASP A 334 -3.58 36.66 -41.52
C ASP A 334 -2.65 37.31 -42.55
N LYS A 335 -1.39 36.88 -42.61
CA LYS A 335 -0.43 37.34 -43.63
C LYS A 335 -0.83 36.88 -45.01
N LEU A 336 -1.27 35.63 -45.16
CA LEU A 336 -1.76 35.06 -46.41
C LEU A 336 -2.97 35.84 -46.91
N ALA A 337 -3.96 36.08 -46.06
CA ALA A 337 -5.15 36.84 -46.41
C ALA A 337 -4.83 38.29 -46.81
N LYS A 338 -3.80 38.91 -46.22
CA LYS A 338 -3.30 40.24 -46.65
C LYS A 338 -2.60 40.17 -48.00
N ALA A 339 -1.75 39.17 -48.22
CA ALA A 339 -1.02 38.97 -49.47
C ALA A 339 -1.95 38.65 -50.66
N GLU A 340 -2.98 37.83 -50.43
CA GLU A 340 -4.00 37.52 -51.44
C GLU A 340 -4.82 38.76 -51.83
N ARG A 341 -5.16 39.62 -50.85
CA ARG A 341 -5.83 40.90 -51.12
C ARG A 341 -4.95 41.85 -51.95
N SER A 342 -3.66 41.99 -51.61
CA SER A 342 -2.75 42.83 -52.40
C SER A 342 -2.55 42.30 -53.82
N LEU A 343 -2.45 40.98 -53.99
CA LEU A 343 -2.38 40.36 -55.32
C LEU A 343 -3.64 40.67 -56.15
N ALA A 344 -4.82 40.57 -55.54
CA ALA A 344 -6.08 40.88 -56.23
C ALA A 344 -6.14 42.36 -56.68
N GLU A 345 -5.70 43.28 -55.83
CA GLU A 345 -5.58 44.70 -56.20
C GLU A 345 -4.59 44.93 -57.34
N ASP A 346 -3.44 44.26 -57.32
CA ASP A 346 -2.41 44.41 -58.34
C ASP A 346 -2.83 43.80 -59.68
N LYS A 347 -3.55 42.66 -59.66
CA LYS A 347 -4.19 42.09 -60.86
C LYS A 347 -5.22 43.06 -61.44
N ALA A 348 -6.08 43.65 -60.62
CA ALA A 348 -7.07 44.63 -61.07
C ALA A 348 -6.41 45.91 -61.65
N LYS A 349 -5.34 46.42 -61.03
CA LYS A 349 -4.55 47.54 -61.58
C LYS A 349 -3.89 47.20 -62.91
N TRP A 350 -3.40 45.96 -63.07
CA TRP A 350 -2.82 45.49 -64.32
C TRP A 350 -3.87 45.39 -65.45
N GLU A 351 -5.04 44.82 -65.17
CA GLU A 351 -6.14 44.74 -66.15
C GLU A 351 -6.60 46.12 -66.63
N ASN A 352 -6.79 47.06 -65.70
CA ASN A 352 -7.14 48.44 -66.04
C ASN A 352 -6.06 49.12 -66.90
N ARG A 353 -4.77 48.94 -66.58
CA ARG A 353 -3.67 49.49 -67.40
C ARG A 353 -3.54 48.83 -68.77
N ARG A 354 -3.90 47.55 -68.90
CA ARG A 354 -3.92 46.82 -70.17
C ARG A 354 -5.11 47.25 -71.07
N LEU A 355 -6.26 47.57 -70.48
CA LEU A 355 -7.40 48.17 -71.19
C LEU A 355 -7.09 49.60 -71.68
N GLU A 356 -6.36 50.40 -70.89
CA GLU A 356 -5.84 51.71 -71.33
C GLU A 356 -4.86 51.60 -72.52
N GLU A 357 -4.05 50.54 -72.60
CA GLU A 357 -3.20 50.27 -73.77
C GLU A 357 -4.02 50.09 -75.06
N PHE A 358 -5.20 49.46 -74.99
CA PHE A 358 -6.07 49.24 -76.16
C PHE A 358 -6.83 50.49 -76.60
N VAL A 359 -7.16 51.40 -75.68
CA VAL A 359 -7.79 52.69 -76.01
C VAL A 359 -6.80 53.64 -76.70
N SER A 360 -5.50 53.57 -76.34
CA SER A 360 -4.47 54.42 -76.96
C SER A 360 -3.93 53.92 -78.32
N ALA A 361 -4.26 52.68 -78.71
CA ALA A 361 -3.91 52.13 -80.03
C ALA A 361 -4.92 52.49 -81.14
N GLY A 362 -6.06 53.12 -80.80
CA GLY A 362 -7.13 53.50 -81.74
C GLY A 362 -7.05 54.94 -82.30
N GLU A 363 -6.07 55.75 -81.90
CA GLU A 363 -6.04 57.19 -82.20
C GLU A 363 -4.76 57.62 -82.94
N SER A 364 -4.27 56.80 -83.88
CA SER A 364 -3.06 57.11 -84.66
C SER A 364 -3.24 57.03 -86.18
N VAL A 365 -4.47 57.26 -86.66
CA VAL A 365 -4.70 57.57 -88.08
C VAL A 365 -5.47 58.88 -88.20
N MET A 366 -4.83 60.00 -87.87
CA MET A 366 -5.09 61.33 -88.48
C MET A 366 -4.11 62.36 -87.92
N GLY A 367 -3.02 62.60 -88.63
CA GLY A 367 -2.04 63.59 -88.17
C GLY A 367 -0.82 63.75 -89.06
N TYR A 368 -1.00 63.72 -90.39
CA TYR A 368 0.10 63.88 -91.36
C TYR A 368 0.16 65.26 -92.03
N PHE A 369 -0.63 66.26 -91.61
CA PHE A 369 -0.77 67.51 -92.40
C PHE A 369 -0.20 68.82 -91.85
N LEU A 370 0.32 68.93 -90.63
CA LEU A 370 0.96 70.19 -90.21
C LEU A 370 2.34 69.92 -89.60
N GLY A 371 3.37 70.14 -90.42
CA GLY A 371 4.77 70.00 -90.04
C GLY A 371 5.18 71.01 -88.96
N ARG A 372 5.72 70.49 -87.85
CA ARG A 372 6.80 71.14 -87.09
C ARG A 372 7.57 70.09 -86.29
N SER A 373 8.89 70.11 -86.46
CA SER A 373 9.89 69.24 -85.83
C SER A 373 9.77 69.16 -84.31
N SER A 374 9.93 67.95 -83.76
CA SER A 374 10.43 67.71 -82.39
C SER A 374 11.01 66.30 -82.28
N ARG A 375 12.32 66.23 -82.08
CA ARG A 375 13.14 65.01 -81.94
C ARG A 375 12.88 64.21 -80.64
N ARG A 376 11.63 63.88 -80.30
CA ARG A 376 11.30 63.12 -79.07
C ARG A 376 10.37 61.92 -79.27
N ALA A 377 10.27 61.39 -80.48
CA ALA A 377 9.28 60.36 -80.82
C ALA A 377 9.70 58.88 -80.57
N LEU A 378 10.83 58.59 -79.92
CA LEU A 378 11.28 57.19 -79.71
C LEU A 378 11.41 56.76 -78.23
N SER A 379 11.00 57.59 -77.27
CA SER A 379 11.18 57.29 -75.82
C SER A 379 9.92 56.74 -75.13
N SER A 380 8.71 56.97 -75.65
CA SER A 380 7.48 56.61 -74.94
C SER A 380 7.12 55.11 -75.00
N ALA A 381 7.64 54.37 -75.98
CA ALA A 381 7.39 52.93 -76.12
C ALA A 381 8.28 52.06 -75.20
N MET A 382 9.52 52.48 -74.90
CA MET A 382 10.41 51.76 -73.97
C MET A 382 10.02 51.94 -72.50
N SER A 383 9.54 53.13 -72.12
CA SER A 383 9.08 53.40 -70.74
C SER A 383 7.83 52.60 -70.37
N LYS A 384 6.90 52.43 -71.32
CA LYS A 384 5.65 51.67 -71.13
C LYS A 384 5.87 50.16 -71.04
N ARG A 385 6.79 49.60 -71.85
CA ARG A 385 7.20 48.17 -71.78
C ARG A 385 7.87 47.80 -70.46
N ARG A 386 8.66 48.73 -69.89
CA ARG A 386 9.28 48.56 -68.57
C ARG A 386 8.23 48.59 -67.45
N MET A 387 7.22 49.46 -67.53
CA MET A 387 6.16 49.52 -66.51
C MET A 387 5.21 48.32 -66.53
N THR A 388 4.85 47.80 -67.70
CA THR A 388 4.05 46.55 -67.80
C THR A 388 4.85 45.32 -67.37
N SER A 389 6.14 45.26 -67.74
CA SER A 389 7.06 44.22 -67.24
C SER A 389 7.24 44.28 -65.72
N GLN A 390 7.31 45.49 -65.14
CA GLN A 390 7.46 45.67 -63.69
C GLN A 390 6.18 45.31 -62.92
N ALA A 391 4.99 45.61 -63.48
CA ALA A 391 3.71 45.18 -62.92
C ALA A 391 3.49 43.66 -63.03
N GLN A 392 4.02 43.02 -64.07
CA GLN A 392 3.98 41.57 -64.20
C GLN A 392 4.94 40.88 -63.21
N MET A 393 6.14 41.45 -62.99
CA MET A 393 7.07 40.97 -61.96
C MET A 393 6.49 41.07 -60.55
N SER A 394 5.78 42.15 -60.20
CA SER A 394 5.16 42.29 -58.87
C SER A 394 4.02 41.28 -58.62
N ILE A 395 3.27 40.92 -59.67
CA ILE A 395 2.27 39.84 -59.60
C ILE A 395 2.97 38.50 -59.34
N GLN A 396 4.04 38.19 -60.07
CA GLN A 396 4.81 36.94 -59.88
C GLN A 396 5.44 36.86 -58.48
N GLU A 397 5.99 37.95 -57.98
CA GLU A 397 6.56 38.03 -56.63
C GLU A 397 5.49 37.81 -55.54
N SER A 398 4.31 38.40 -55.72
CA SER A 398 3.17 38.22 -54.81
C SER A 398 2.62 36.79 -54.84
N GLU A 399 2.53 36.17 -56.02
CA GLU A 399 2.14 34.76 -56.15
C GLU A 399 3.16 33.82 -55.48
N ALA A 400 4.46 34.08 -55.65
CA ALA A 400 5.52 33.34 -54.97
C ALA A 400 5.46 33.50 -53.44
N ALA A 401 5.18 34.72 -52.94
CA ALA A 401 5.01 34.96 -51.52
C ALA A 401 3.79 34.24 -50.92
N ILE A 402 2.67 34.22 -51.63
CA ILE A 402 1.46 33.46 -51.24
C ILE A 402 1.74 31.95 -51.24
N ALA A 403 2.44 31.44 -52.27
CA ALA A 403 2.83 30.03 -52.33
C ALA A 403 3.70 29.65 -51.12
N LYS A 404 4.69 30.47 -50.78
CA LYS A 404 5.53 30.26 -49.60
C LYS A 404 4.74 30.30 -48.29
N LEU A 405 3.82 31.26 -48.12
CA LEU A 405 2.98 31.32 -46.91
C LEU A 405 2.09 30.09 -46.75
N ARG A 406 1.57 29.54 -47.85
CA ARG A 406 0.81 28.28 -47.82
C ARG A 406 1.68 27.08 -47.46
N GLU A 407 2.90 27.04 -48.00
CA GLU A 407 3.90 26.02 -47.64
C GLU A 407 4.28 26.10 -46.16
N ASP A 408 4.53 27.31 -45.63
CA ASP A 408 4.86 27.54 -44.22
C ASP A 408 3.70 27.10 -43.29
N ILE A 409 2.43 27.36 -43.67
CA ILE A 409 1.26 26.89 -42.92
C ILE A 409 1.18 25.36 -42.91
N ALA A 410 1.30 24.73 -44.09
CA ALA A 410 1.25 23.27 -44.21
C ALA A 410 2.40 22.59 -43.43
N ALA A 411 3.60 23.18 -43.45
CA ALA A 411 4.73 22.71 -42.66
C ALA A 411 4.45 22.78 -41.15
N MET A 412 3.86 23.89 -40.66
CA MET A 412 3.47 23.99 -39.24
C MET A 412 2.39 22.98 -38.84
N GLU A 413 1.42 22.71 -39.71
CA GLU A 413 0.39 21.71 -39.46
C GLU A 413 0.98 20.30 -39.34
N GLU A 414 1.95 19.94 -40.20
CA GLU A 414 2.65 18.66 -40.11
C GLU A 414 3.59 18.57 -38.90
N ASP A 415 4.26 19.68 -38.54
CA ASP A 415 5.08 19.76 -37.33
C ASP A 415 4.24 19.57 -36.06
N LEU A 416 3.03 20.19 -36.00
CA LEU A 416 2.10 20.00 -34.88
C LEU A 416 1.69 18.53 -34.76
N LYS A 417 1.36 17.90 -35.88
CA LYS A 417 0.98 16.47 -35.91
C LYS A 417 2.13 15.59 -35.42
N THR A 418 3.35 15.84 -35.90
CA THR A 418 4.55 15.10 -35.51
C THR A 418 4.82 15.24 -34.01
N GLN A 419 4.83 16.47 -33.49
CA GLN A 419 5.07 16.72 -32.06
C GLN A 419 3.96 16.17 -31.17
N THR A 420 2.70 16.15 -31.64
CA THR A 420 1.58 15.51 -30.92
C THR A 420 1.76 14.00 -30.84
N GLU A 421 2.25 13.38 -31.92
CA GLU A 421 2.55 11.95 -31.96
C GLU A 421 3.74 11.61 -31.05
N GLU A 422 4.79 12.43 -31.03
CA GLU A 422 5.91 12.30 -30.09
C GLU A 422 5.45 12.35 -28.63
N ILE A 423 4.58 13.30 -28.26
CA ILE A 423 3.98 13.36 -26.92
C ILE A 423 3.19 12.08 -26.63
N THR A 424 2.41 11.59 -27.59
CA THR A 424 1.60 10.37 -27.41
C THR A 424 2.47 9.14 -27.18
N VAL A 425 3.56 8.99 -27.94
CA VAL A 425 4.52 7.90 -27.80
C VAL A 425 5.27 7.99 -26.48
N HIS A 426 5.70 9.19 -26.07
CA HIS A 426 6.35 9.43 -24.78
C HIS A 426 5.50 8.89 -23.62
N TYR A 427 4.24 9.34 -23.51
CA TYR A 427 3.34 8.89 -22.44
C TYR A 427 2.96 7.40 -22.52
N ALA A 428 3.01 6.77 -23.70
CA ALA A 428 2.82 5.34 -23.84
C ALA A 428 4.01 4.53 -23.31
N GLN A 429 5.24 5.04 -23.45
CA GLN A 429 6.46 4.40 -22.96
C GLN A 429 6.67 4.61 -21.46
N LEU A 430 6.27 5.76 -20.92
CA LEU A 430 6.38 6.07 -19.49
C LEU A 430 5.71 5.05 -18.60
N MET A 431 4.58 4.47 -19.04
CA MET A 431 3.75 3.59 -18.21
C MET A 431 4.46 2.39 -17.59
N ASP A 432 5.56 1.93 -18.21
CA ASP A 432 6.34 0.78 -17.74
C ASP A 432 7.53 1.18 -16.85
N GLU A 433 7.81 2.48 -16.70
CA GLU A 433 8.93 3.00 -15.90
C GLU A 433 8.55 3.14 -14.42
N LEU A 434 8.51 2.00 -13.74
CA LEU A 434 8.28 1.91 -12.29
C LEU A 434 9.63 1.89 -11.55
N SER A 435 9.73 2.70 -10.51
CA SER A 435 10.86 2.74 -9.59
C SER A 435 10.44 2.27 -8.20
N THR A 436 11.41 1.83 -7.40
CA THR A 436 11.18 1.45 -6.00
C THR A 436 11.84 2.47 -5.09
N GLU A 437 11.05 3.07 -4.20
CA GLU A 437 11.53 3.91 -3.11
C GLU A 437 11.37 3.20 -1.77
N GLU A 438 12.36 3.32 -0.89
CA GLU A 438 12.30 2.70 0.43
C GLU A 438 11.79 3.70 1.49
N LEU A 439 10.71 3.33 2.17
CA LEU A 439 10.23 4.04 3.35
C LEU A 439 10.86 3.42 4.60
N LYS A 440 11.53 4.26 5.41
CA LYS A 440 12.10 3.88 6.70
C LYS A 440 11.17 4.26 7.85
N PRO A 441 11.07 3.44 8.90
CA PRO A 441 10.26 3.78 10.07
C PRO A 441 10.98 4.87 10.89
N ARG A 442 10.23 5.60 11.72
CA ARG A 442 10.83 6.39 12.80
C ARG A 442 10.98 5.51 14.04
N ARG A 443 11.84 5.91 14.96
CA ARG A 443 12.04 5.17 16.23
C ARG A 443 10.77 5.04 17.07
N THR A 444 9.82 5.98 16.95
CA THR A 444 8.50 5.93 17.60
C THR A 444 7.51 4.99 16.91
N ASP A 445 7.79 4.58 15.68
CA ASP A 445 6.89 3.76 14.88
C ASP A 445 7.12 2.25 15.09
N VAL A 446 8.21 1.89 15.77
CA VAL A 446 8.51 0.53 16.22
C VAL A 446 7.86 0.31 17.59
N ASN A 447 7.01 -0.71 17.68
CA ASN A 447 6.33 -1.08 18.92
C ASN A 447 6.61 -2.55 19.23
N VAL A 448 7.40 -2.79 20.27
CA VAL A 448 7.68 -4.14 20.78
C VAL A 448 6.54 -4.54 21.71
N GLN A 449 5.82 -5.58 21.33
CA GLN A 449 4.63 -6.06 22.03
C GLN A 449 4.98 -7.03 23.15
N LEU A 450 5.90 -7.96 22.86
CA LEU A 450 6.37 -8.98 23.80
C LEU A 450 7.81 -9.37 23.49
N VAL A 451 8.62 -9.50 24.55
CA VAL A 451 9.88 -10.25 24.53
C VAL A 451 9.90 -11.10 25.80
N ALA A 452 9.92 -12.42 25.62
CA ALA A 452 9.78 -13.37 26.71
C ALA A 452 10.70 -14.57 26.52
N LEU A 453 10.96 -15.28 27.62
CA LEU A 453 11.54 -16.61 27.55
C LEU A 453 10.49 -17.54 26.93
N ALA A 454 10.83 -18.13 25.79
CA ALA A 454 9.96 -19.04 25.08
C ALA A 454 10.50 -20.46 25.14
N TRP A 455 9.66 -21.39 25.56
CA TRP A 455 9.93 -22.81 25.48
C TRP A 455 9.55 -23.30 24.08
N ALA A 456 10.55 -23.55 23.25
CA ALA A 456 10.38 -24.06 21.90
C ALA A 456 10.33 -25.60 21.93
N PRO A 457 9.23 -26.24 21.51
CA PRO A 457 9.10 -27.69 21.52
C PRO A 457 9.76 -28.34 20.30
N TYR A 458 10.44 -29.45 20.53
CA TYR A 458 11.07 -30.30 19.52
C TYR A 458 10.72 -31.78 19.77
N TRP A 459 10.46 -32.50 18.69
CA TRP A 459 10.35 -33.95 18.71
C TRP A 459 11.73 -34.57 18.53
N GLN A 460 12.22 -35.22 19.59
CA GLN A 460 13.39 -36.07 19.56
C GLN A 460 12.98 -37.49 19.23
N ILE A 461 13.42 -37.96 18.07
CA ILE A 461 13.05 -39.25 17.48
C ILE A 461 14.29 -40.14 17.44
N ARG A 462 14.31 -41.22 18.23
CA ARG A 462 15.32 -42.27 18.12
C ARG A 462 14.80 -43.41 17.28
N PHE A 463 15.55 -43.82 16.27
CA PHE A 463 15.17 -44.87 15.33
C PHE A 463 16.37 -45.68 14.83
N ASP A 464 16.12 -46.91 14.41
CA ASP A 464 17.11 -47.78 13.75
C ASP A 464 17.05 -47.56 12.23
N ASP A 465 18.20 -47.23 11.62
CA ASP A 465 18.33 -47.05 10.16
C ASP A 465 18.61 -48.37 9.40
N GLY A 466 18.63 -49.50 10.11
CA GLY A 466 18.97 -50.83 9.60
C GLY A 466 20.44 -51.19 9.76
N LEU A 467 21.28 -50.24 10.21
CA LEU A 467 22.69 -50.46 10.54
C LEU A 467 23.00 -50.06 11.99
N ARG A 468 22.45 -48.94 12.47
CA ARG A 468 22.67 -48.38 13.82
C ARG A 468 21.47 -47.56 14.28
N GLU A 469 21.35 -47.39 15.60
CA GLU A 469 20.44 -46.39 16.17
C GLU A 469 20.92 -44.97 15.85
N ARG A 470 19.97 -44.12 15.44
CA ARG A 470 20.16 -42.70 15.17
C ARG A 470 19.12 -41.87 15.90
N ASP A 471 19.51 -40.64 16.16
CA ASP A 471 18.72 -39.61 16.79
C ASP A 471 18.43 -38.52 15.74
N GLY A 472 17.16 -38.10 15.63
CA GLY A 472 16.72 -36.99 14.81
C GLY A 472 15.90 -36.00 15.64
N SER A 473 16.03 -34.71 15.35
CA SER A 473 15.25 -33.65 16.00
C SER A 473 14.44 -32.89 14.95
N VAL A 474 13.16 -32.66 15.24
CA VAL A 474 12.25 -31.91 14.37
C VAL A 474 11.51 -30.87 15.22
N PRO A 475 11.48 -29.59 14.82
CA PRO A 475 10.65 -28.58 15.50
C PRO A 475 9.19 -29.01 15.55
N ALA A 476 8.56 -28.91 16.72
CA ALA A 476 7.16 -29.29 16.90
C ALA A 476 6.18 -28.11 16.66
N TYR A 477 6.71 -26.94 16.27
CA TYR A 477 5.98 -25.71 16.01
C TYR A 477 6.08 -25.30 14.54
N ARG A 478 5.16 -24.44 14.08
CA ARG A 478 5.22 -23.87 12.73
C ARG A 478 6.34 -22.84 12.60
N VAL A 479 7.31 -23.12 11.75
CA VAL A 479 8.28 -22.14 11.27
C VAL A 479 7.66 -21.42 10.06
N ALA A 480 7.84 -20.12 9.92
CA ALA A 480 7.39 -19.44 8.71
C ALA A 480 8.11 -20.06 7.50
N SER A 481 7.39 -20.43 6.44
CA SER A 481 8.06 -20.79 5.19
C SER A 481 8.86 -19.56 4.76
N ALA A 482 10.15 -19.72 4.43
CA ALA A 482 10.96 -18.63 3.90
C ALA A 482 10.21 -17.96 2.75
N ALA A 483 9.58 -16.81 3.03
CA ALA A 483 8.89 -16.03 2.03
C ALA A 483 9.97 -15.41 1.15
N ALA A 484 9.94 -15.79 -0.13
CA ALA A 484 10.81 -15.29 -1.18
C ALA A 484 10.64 -13.79 -1.41
#